data_AF-U7V993-F1
#
_entry.id   AF-U7V993-F1
#
_cell.length_a   1.000
_cell.length_b   1.000
_cell.length_c   1.000
_cell.angle_alpha   90.00
_cell.angle_beta   90.00
_cell.angle_gamma   90.00
#
_symmetry.space_group_name_H-M   'P 1'
#
loop_
_entity.id
_entity.type
_entity.pdbx_description
1 polymer ?
#
loop_
_entity_poly.entity_id
_entity_poly.type
_entity_poly.pdbx_seq_one_letter_code
_entity_poly.pdbx_strand_id
1 'polypeptide(L)'
;MKKVCLFFMILSTVLLGEIKVRIVEPLKFRDINATEIGPNQVLATSQIEIFTDNKEEDIGKRVVFKYPEYMMLSNRKKWIKINKIGMEIKEQELILERERVPVIFYAVLDKRELDKGEQINIIEGEYSGKFPIVYSVYKRKNNYPVTLPEIHPEDRPTILPIFPDQEENKPVVLPIYPSDTNKPSNKKEV
;
A
#
# COMPACT_ATOMS: atom_id res chain seq x y z
N MET A 1 5.45 2.85 55.44
CA MET A 1 5.06 3.57 54.20
C MET A 1 6.00 3.33 53.02
N LYS A 2 7.34 3.15 53.19
CA LYS A 2 8.28 2.90 52.07
C LYS A 2 8.06 1.62 51.25
N LYS A 3 7.38 0.59 51.79
CA LYS A 3 7.17 -0.70 51.09
C LYS A 3 6.04 -0.67 50.05
N VAL A 4 5.14 0.31 50.11
CA VAL A 4 3.98 0.40 49.20
C VAL A 4 4.36 1.03 47.84
N CYS A 5 5.34 1.94 47.83
CA CYS A 5 5.84 2.56 46.59
C CYS A 5 6.48 1.56 45.62
N LEU A 6 7.16 0.54 46.13
CA LEU A 6 7.84 -0.44 45.27
C LEU A 6 6.84 -1.29 44.46
N PHE A 7 5.64 -1.53 44.99
CA PHE A 7 4.61 -2.35 44.35
C PHE A 7 4.00 -1.67 43.12
N PHE A 8 3.90 -0.33 43.12
CA PHE A 8 3.38 0.44 41.99
C PHE A 8 4.32 0.45 40.77
N MET A 9 5.63 0.30 40.96
CA MET A 9 6.59 0.25 39.84
C MET A 9 6.54 -1.07 39.05
N ILE A 10 6.00 -2.15 39.61
CA ILE A 10 5.97 -3.48 38.97
C ILE A 10 4.70 -3.65 38.11
N LEU A 11 3.65 -2.85 38.37
CA LEU A 11 2.40 -2.89 37.62
C LEU A 11 2.43 -2.13 36.30
N SER A 12 3.50 -1.41 35.97
CA SER A 12 3.62 -0.72 34.68
C SER A 12 4.03 -1.66 33.54
N THR A 13 3.57 -2.91 33.56
CA THR A 13 3.76 -3.82 32.41
C THR A 13 3.15 -3.13 31.20
N VAL A 14 4.02 -2.72 30.29
CA VAL A 14 3.69 -1.97 29.09
C VAL A 14 2.70 -2.82 28.29
N LEU A 15 1.44 -2.36 28.21
CA LEU A 15 0.47 -2.87 27.24
C LEU A 15 1.00 -2.45 25.88
N LEU A 16 1.80 -3.31 25.25
CA LEU A 16 2.19 -3.13 23.86
C LEU A 16 0.94 -3.43 23.03
N GLY A 17 0.41 -2.41 22.35
CA GLY A 17 -0.68 -2.60 21.38
C GLY A 17 -0.24 -3.53 20.25
N GLU A 18 -1.07 -4.52 19.92
CA GLU A 18 -0.84 -5.49 18.86
C GLU A 18 -1.88 -5.31 17.76
N ILE A 19 -1.43 -4.89 16.58
CA ILE A 19 -2.27 -4.89 15.38
C ILE A 19 -2.32 -6.32 14.83
N LYS A 20 -3.52 -6.89 14.83
CA LYS A 20 -3.81 -8.25 14.35
C LYS A 20 -4.49 -8.20 12.99
N VAL A 21 -4.22 -9.22 12.19
CA VAL A 21 -4.81 -9.40 10.86
C VAL A 21 -5.53 -10.75 10.84
N ARG A 22 -6.82 -10.73 10.48
CA ARG A 22 -7.66 -11.93 10.36
C ARG A 22 -8.25 -12.05 8.97
N ILE A 23 -8.13 -13.23 8.37
CA ILE A 23 -8.82 -13.55 7.12
C ILE A 23 -10.29 -13.83 7.45
N VAL A 24 -11.20 -12.99 6.95
CA VAL A 24 -12.64 -13.18 7.12
C VAL A 24 -13.14 -14.15 6.05
N GLU A 25 -12.77 -13.87 4.79
CA GLU A 25 -13.11 -14.72 3.65
C GLU A 25 -11.85 -15.05 2.85
N PRO A 26 -11.51 -16.35 2.68
CA PRO A 26 -10.37 -16.73 1.87
C PRO A 26 -10.64 -16.44 0.39
N LEU A 27 -9.57 -16.21 -0.37
CA LEU A 27 -9.66 -15.99 -1.81
C LEU A 27 -10.21 -17.25 -2.50
N LYS A 28 -11.38 -17.10 -3.11
CA LYS A 28 -12.10 -18.18 -3.78
C LYS A 28 -12.71 -17.70 -5.08
N PHE A 29 -12.58 -18.50 -6.13
CA PHE A 29 -13.36 -18.35 -7.35
C PHE A 29 -14.66 -19.14 -7.18
N ARG A 30 -15.76 -18.45 -6.80
CA ARG A 30 -17.11 -19.03 -6.81
C ARG A 30 -17.56 -19.10 -8.26
N ASP A 31 -17.64 -20.31 -8.80
CA ASP A 31 -18.02 -20.63 -10.18
C ASP A 31 -17.37 -19.75 -11.25
N ILE A 32 -16.30 -20.27 -11.85
CA ILE A 32 -15.56 -19.67 -12.97
C ILE A 32 -16.49 -19.27 -14.13
N ASN A 33 -17.61 -19.97 -14.28
CA ASN A 33 -18.58 -19.71 -15.34
C ASN A 33 -19.53 -18.54 -15.03
N ALA A 34 -19.79 -18.22 -13.75
CA ALA A 34 -20.81 -17.25 -13.35
C ALA A 34 -20.25 -15.85 -13.04
N THR A 35 -19.01 -15.77 -12.57
CA THR A 35 -18.43 -14.49 -12.08
C THR A 35 -17.60 -13.81 -13.17
N GLU A 36 -18.25 -13.30 -14.23
CA GLU A 36 -17.60 -12.57 -15.32
C GLU A 36 -17.57 -11.06 -15.08
N ILE A 37 -16.40 -10.43 -15.17
CA ILE A 37 -16.24 -8.95 -15.13
C ILE A 37 -16.01 -8.37 -16.53
N GLY A 38 -15.59 -9.21 -17.46
CA GLY A 38 -15.35 -8.86 -18.86
C GLY A 38 -15.19 -10.12 -19.71
N PRO A 39 -14.97 -9.98 -21.03
CA PRO A 39 -14.86 -11.13 -21.91
C PRO A 39 -13.69 -12.02 -21.47
N ASN A 40 -14.01 -13.26 -21.10
CA ASN A 40 -13.07 -14.27 -20.62
C ASN A 40 -12.32 -13.90 -19.32
N GLN A 41 -12.85 -13.05 -18.46
CA GLN A 41 -12.21 -12.72 -17.18
C GLN A 41 -13.10 -13.09 -16.00
N VAL A 42 -12.49 -13.76 -15.02
CA VAL A 42 -13.13 -14.16 -13.77
C VAL A 42 -12.47 -13.44 -12.60
N LEU A 43 -13.27 -13.00 -11.63
CA LEU A 43 -12.80 -12.38 -10.40
C LEU A 43 -12.96 -13.33 -9.21
N ALA A 44 -11.92 -13.42 -8.38
CA ALA A 44 -12.03 -13.88 -7.01
C ALA A 44 -11.81 -12.71 -6.07
N THR A 45 -12.57 -12.69 -4.98
CA THR A 45 -12.44 -11.71 -3.90
C THR A 45 -12.08 -12.43 -2.61
N SER A 46 -11.29 -11.76 -1.78
CA SER A 46 -10.96 -12.17 -0.42
C SER A 46 -11.12 -10.97 0.48
N GLN A 47 -11.70 -11.18 1.66
CA GLN A 47 -11.87 -10.13 2.64
C GLN A 47 -11.00 -10.42 3.85
N ILE A 48 -10.22 -9.42 4.24
CA ILE A 48 -9.33 -9.48 5.39
C ILE A 48 -9.68 -8.32 6.30
N GLU A 49 -9.69 -8.59 7.60
CA GLU A 49 -9.98 -7.60 8.61
C GLU A 49 -8.73 -7.34 9.43
N ILE A 50 -8.35 -6.07 9.48
CA ILE A 50 -7.27 -5.57 10.32
C ILE A 50 -7.93 -5.02 11.57
N PHE A 51 -7.49 -5.47 12.73
CA PHE A 51 -8.02 -5.00 14.00
C PHE A 51 -6.91 -4.74 15.01
N THR A 52 -7.14 -3.76 15.88
CA THR A 52 -6.25 -3.42 16.99
C THR A 52 -6.93 -3.73 18.32
N ASP A 53 -6.15 -4.10 19.32
CA ASP A 53 -6.57 -4.21 20.72
C ASP A 53 -6.35 -2.91 21.52
N ASN A 54 -5.50 -1.99 21.04
CA ASN A 54 -5.19 -0.72 21.65
C ASN A 54 -5.43 0.46 20.70
N LYS A 55 -6.68 0.92 20.69
CA LYS A 55 -7.14 2.04 19.86
C LYS A 55 -6.32 3.32 20.04
N GLU A 56 -5.95 3.65 21.28
CA GLU A 56 -5.32 4.94 21.59
C GLU A 56 -3.88 5.03 21.04
N GLU A 57 -3.15 3.91 21.04
CA GLU A 57 -1.78 3.88 20.53
C GLU A 57 -1.71 3.59 19.02
N ASP A 58 -2.64 2.79 18.49
CA ASP A 58 -2.53 2.25 17.13
C ASP A 58 -3.20 3.10 16.04
N ILE A 59 -4.15 3.98 16.41
CA ILE A 59 -4.76 4.90 15.45
C ILE A 59 -3.70 5.82 14.85
N GLY A 60 -3.73 5.97 13.52
CA GLY A 60 -2.79 6.77 12.75
C GLY A 60 -1.49 6.05 12.40
N LYS A 61 -1.30 4.79 12.83
CA LYS A 61 -0.23 3.92 12.31
C LYS A 61 -0.55 3.55 10.86
N ARG A 62 0.51 3.42 10.05
CA ARG A 62 0.43 3.01 8.65
C ARG A 62 0.69 1.52 8.55
N VAL A 63 -0.23 0.78 7.94
CA VAL A 63 -0.08 -0.62 7.61
C VAL A 63 0.21 -0.74 6.13
N VAL A 64 1.37 -1.29 5.78
CA VAL A 64 1.79 -1.50 4.39
C VAL A 64 1.70 -2.98 4.07
N PHE A 65 1.04 -3.30 2.96
CA PHE A 65 0.85 -4.67 2.49
C PHE A 65 1.84 -5.00 1.38
N LYS A 66 2.39 -6.21 1.43
CA LYS A 66 3.18 -6.80 0.36
C LYS A 66 2.62 -8.18 0.05
N TYR A 67 2.39 -8.42 -1.22
CA TYR A 67 1.90 -9.68 -1.76
C TYR A 67 2.72 -10.06 -2.99
N PRO A 68 2.83 -11.35 -3.33
CA PRO A 68 3.61 -11.79 -4.48
C PRO A 68 2.99 -11.32 -5.80
N GLU A 69 3.82 -11.21 -6.85
CA GLU A 69 3.36 -10.85 -8.20
C GLU A 69 2.42 -11.89 -8.80
N TYR A 70 2.57 -13.15 -8.38
CA TYR A 70 1.70 -14.23 -8.81
C TYR A 70 1.33 -15.15 -7.66
N MET A 71 0.22 -15.86 -7.83
CA MET A 71 -0.23 -16.89 -6.91
C MET A 71 -0.70 -18.12 -7.65
N MET A 72 -0.65 -19.26 -6.97
CA MET A 72 -1.12 -20.53 -7.49
C MET A 72 -2.41 -20.92 -6.78
N LEU A 73 -3.45 -21.25 -7.53
CA LEU A 73 -4.68 -21.84 -7.01
C LEU A 73 -4.88 -23.24 -7.56
N SER A 74 -5.63 -24.06 -6.84
CA SER A 74 -5.97 -25.41 -7.29
C SER A 74 -7.42 -25.78 -6.98
N ASN A 75 -8.03 -26.55 -7.88
CA ASN A 75 -9.30 -27.25 -7.68
C ASN A 75 -9.08 -28.74 -7.31
N ARG A 76 -7.90 -29.09 -6.76
CA ARG A 76 -7.40 -30.46 -6.50
C ARG A 76 -7.07 -31.30 -7.73
N LYS A 77 -7.58 -30.95 -8.91
CA LYS A 77 -7.32 -31.64 -10.18
C LYS A 77 -6.26 -30.92 -11.02
N LYS A 78 -6.32 -29.59 -11.02
CA LYS A 78 -5.49 -28.68 -11.80
C LYS A 78 -4.92 -27.57 -10.93
N TRP A 79 -3.76 -27.07 -11.32
CA TRP A 79 -3.15 -25.87 -10.78
C TRP A 79 -3.20 -24.75 -11.81
N ILE A 80 -3.55 -23.55 -11.37
CA ILE A 80 -3.59 -22.34 -12.21
C ILE A 80 -2.70 -21.27 -11.59
N LYS A 81 -1.99 -20.55 -12.46
CA LYS A 81 -1.20 -19.38 -12.10
C LYS A 81 -2.04 -18.13 -12.33
N ILE A 82 -2.09 -17.25 -11.34
CA ILE A 82 -2.76 -15.96 -11.41
C ILE A 82 -1.69 -14.88 -11.28
N ASN A 83 -1.63 -14.00 -12.29
CA ASN A 83 -0.65 -12.91 -12.35
C ASN A 83 -1.26 -11.54 -12.00
N LYS A 84 -2.59 -11.41 -11.97
CA LYS A 84 -3.27 -10.15 -11.71
C LYS A 84 -3.89 -10.19 -10.32
N ILE A 85 -3.11 -9.76 -9.34
CA ILE A 85 -3.53 -9.66 -7.94
C ILE A 85 -3.54 -8.17 -7.56
N GLY A 86 -4.58 -7.74 -6.87
CA GLY A 86 -4.70 -6.37 -6.41
C GLY A 86 -5.45 -6.26 -5.10
N MET A 87 -5.46 -5.03 -4.59
CA MET A 87 -6.17 -4.62 -3.39
C MET A 87 -7.09 -3.47 -3.77
N GLU A 88 -8.25 -3.38 -3.11
CA GLU A 88 -9.21 -2.28 -3.31
C GLU A 88 -8.55 -0.90 -3.09
N ILE A 89 -7.61 -0.83 -2.15
CA ILE A 89 -6.84 0.37 -1.86
C ILE A 89 -5.65 0.47 -2.82
N LYS A 90 -5.58 1.59 -3.55
CA LYS A 90 -4.61 1.82 -4.64
C LYS A 90 -3.15 1.75 -4.20
N GLU A 91 -2.82 2.28 -3.02
CA GLU A 91 -1.42 2.52 -2.64
C GLU A 91 -0.76 1.34 -1.92
N GLN A 92 -1.43 0.19 -1.75
CA GLN A 92 -0.97 -0.91 -0.89
C GLN A 92 -0.72 -0.49 0.59
N GLU A 93 -1.13 0.72 0.95
CA GLU A 93 -0.98 1.31 2.27
C GLU A 93 -2.36 1.66 2.83
N LEU A 94 -2.54 1.40 4.13
CA LEU A 94 -3.73 1.79 4.88
C LEU A 94 -3.29 2.57 6.11
N ILE A 95 -3.94 3.70 6.38
CA ILE A 95 -3.84 4.38 7.67
C ILE A 95 -4.95 3.85 8.57
N LEU A 96 -4.59 3.37 9.76
CA LEU A 96 -5.58 2.83 10.69
C LEU A 96 -6.38 3.98 11.32
N GLU A 97 -7.61 4.18 10.86
CA GLU A 97 -8.52 5.22 11.38
C GLU A 97 -9.51 4.68 12.42
N ARG A 98 -9.78 3.38 12.37
CA ARG A 98 -10.80 2.69 13.17
C ARG A 98 -10.22 1.41 13.77
N GLU A 99 -10.87 0.93 14.82
CA GLU A 99 -10.48 -0.32 15.50
C GLU A 99 -10.51 -1.55 14.59
N ARG A 100 -11.42 -1.55 13.61
CA ARG A 100 -11.58 -2.61 12.62
C ARG A 100 -11.71 -2.00 11.24
N VAL A 101 -10.88 -2.47 10.32
CA VAL A 101 -10.91 -2.03 8.92
C VAL A 101 -10.95 -3.26 8.02
N PRO A 102 -12.03 -3.42 7.22
CA PRO A 102 -12.06 -4.44 6.18
C PRO A 102 -11.24 -3.99 4.98
N VAL A 103 -10.46 -4.90 4.42
CA VAL A 103 -9.67 -4.72 3.19
C VAL A 103 -9.99 -5.85 2.24
N ILE A 104 -10.38 -5.49 1.02
CA ILE A 104 -10.71 -6.44 -0.04
C ILE A 104 -9.49 -6.63 -0.95
N PHE A 105 -9.10 -7.88 -1.11
CA PHE A 105 -8.14 -8.31 -2.12
C PHE A 105 -8.89 -8.95 -3.27
N TYR A 106 -8.39 -8.74 -4.48
CA TYR A 106 -8.96 -9.33 -5.68
C TYR A 106 -7.90 -10.00 -6.54
N ALA A 107 -8.33 -11.03 -7.24
CA ALA A 107 -7.51 -11.76 -8.18
C ALA A 107 -8.29 -11.93 -9.49
N VAL A 108 -7.67 -11.56 -10.61
CA VAL A 108 -8.27 -11.65 -11.94
C VAL A 108 -7.62 -12.78 -12.70
N LEU A 109 -8.44 -13.70 -13.19
CA LEU A 109 -8.04 -14.85 -13.99
C LEU A 109 -8.58 -14.71 -15.41
N ASP A 110 -7.75 -14.99 -16.41
CA ASP A 110 -8.18 -15.13 -17.80
C ASP A 110 -8.63 -16.58 -18.05
N LYS A 111 -9.85 -16.79 -18.54
CA LYS A 111 -10.41 -18.11 -18.87
C LYS A 111 -9.59 -18.83 -19.95
N ARG A 112 -8.84 -18.11 -20.77
CA ARG A 112 -7.93 -18.72 -21.75
C ARG A 112 -6.77 -19.48 -21.09
N GLU A 113 -6.37 -19.10 -19.88
CA GLU A 113 -5.35 -19.83 -19.13
C GLU A 113 -5.93 -21.09 -18.45
N LEU A 114 -7.25 -21.15 -18.29
CA LEU A 114 -7.97 -22.30 -17.74
C LEU A 114 -8.14 -23.41 -18.78
N ASP A 115 -8.46 -23.08 -20.03
CA ASP A 115 -8.65 -24.08 -21.09
C ASP A 115 -7.47 -24.12 -22.07
N LYS A 116 -6.60 -25.12 -21.88
CA LYS A 116 -5.46 -25.41 -22.77
C LYS A 116 -5.71 -26.67 -23.62
N GLY A 117 -6.98 -27.05 -23.83
CA GLY A 117 -7.37 -28.29 -24.53
C GLY A 117 -7.60 -29.48 -23.59
N GLU A 118 -7.96 -29.22 -22.35
CA GLU A 118 -8.18 -30.25 -21.34
C GLU A 118 -9.67 -30.63 -21.25
N GLN A 119 -9.98 -31.77 -20.63
CA GLN A 119 -11.37 -32.18 -20.44
C GLN A 119 -12.09 -31.23 -19.47
N ILE A 120 -13.35 -30.90 -19.76
CA ILE A 120 -14.20 -29.99 -18.97
C ILE A 120 -14.25 -30.37 -17.49
N ASN A 121 -14.34 -31.67 -17.19
CA ASN A 121 -14.34 -32.20 -15.81
C ASN A 121 -13.08 -31.85 -14.99
N ILE A 122 -11.95 -31.56 -15.65
CA ILE A 122 -10.71 -31.15 -14.98
C ILE A 122 -10.72 -29.65 -14.69
N ILE A 123 -11.32 -28.86 -15.58
CA ILE A 123 -11.36 -27.40 -15.51
C ILE A 123 -12.40 -26.92 -14.51
N GLU A 124 -13.56 -27.57 -14.45
CA GLU A 124 -14.68 -27.18 -13.59
C GLU A 124 -14.40 -27.40 -12.09
N GLY A 125 -14.93 -26.51 -11.25
CA GLY A 125 -14.90 -26.60 -9.79
C GLY A 125 -14.44 -25.33 -9.08
N GLU A 126 -14.38 -25.40 -7.74
CA GLU A 126 -13.91 -24.32 -6.88
C GLU A 126 -12.37 -24.32 -6.79
N TYR A 127 -11.75 -23.25 -7.25
CA TYR A 127 -10.31 -23.04 -7.10
C TYR A 127 -10.03 -22.32 -5.80
N SER A 128 -9.20 -22.96 -4.97
CA SER A 128 -8.78 -22.42 -3.67
C SER A 128 -7.27 -22.50 -3.53
N GLY A 129 -6.70 -21.62 -2.71
CA GLY A 129 -5.28 -21.57 -2.48
C GLY A 129 -4.94 -20.64 -1.32
N LYS A 130 -3.69 -20.72 -0.87
CA LYS A 130 -3.19 -19.86 0.21
C LYS A 130 -2.69 -18.56 -0.40
N PHE A 131 -3.20 -17.44 0.08
CA PHE A 131 -2.73 -16.11 -0.30
C PHE A 131 -1.75 -15.60 0.76
N PRO A 132 -0.43 -15.62 0.50
CA PRO A 132 0.54 -15.13 1.45
C PRO A 132 0.53 -13.61 1.46
N ILE A 133 0.20 -13.03 2.60
CA ILE A 133 0.23 -11.58 2.81
C ILE A 133 1.27 -11.27 3.87
N VAL A 134 2.22 -10.43 3.49
CA VAL A 134 3.18 -9.84 4.43
C VAL A 134 2.69 -8.42 4.72
N TYR A 135 2.62 -8.06 5.98
CA TYR A 135 2.27 -6.70 6.38
C TYR A 135 3.36 -6.11 7.27
N SER A 136 3.48 -4.79 7.25
CA SER A 136 4.41 -4.05 8.08
C SER A 136 3.69 -2.85 8.68
N VAL A 137 3.85 -2.67 9.99
CA VAL A 137 3.22 -1.58 10.73
C VAL A 137 4.28 -0.53 11.02
N TYR A 138 4.05 0.68 10.52
CA TYR A 138 4.92 1.83 10.75
C TYR A 138 4.23 2.82 11.67
N LYS A 139 4.95 3.26 12.71
CA LYS A 139 4.54 4.43 13.48
C LYS A 139 4.66 5.67 12.61
N ARG A 140 3.70 6.58 12.71
CA ARG A 140 3.78 7.89 12.08
C ARG A 140 5.05 8.57 12.58
N LYS A 141 6.05 8.76 11.70
CA LYS A 141 7.19 9.59 12.02
C LYS A 141 6.64 11.01 12.12
N ASN A 142 6.67 11.61 13.31
CA ASN A 142 6.49 13.06 13.40
C ASN A 142 7.62 13.66 12.54
N ASN A 143 7.26 14.39 11.48
CA ASN A 143 8.22 15.18 10.72
C ASN A 143 8.67 16.33 11.63
N TYR A 144 9.55 16.04 12.59
CA TYR A 144 10.32 17.09 13.22
C TYR A 144 11.15 17.72 12.10
N PRO A 145 11.07 19.04 11.89
CA PRO A 145 11.99 19.69 10.98
C PRO A 145 13.40 19.28 11.41
N VAL A 146 14.17 18.71 10.50
CA VAL A 146 15.58 18.46 10.74
C VAL A 146 16.21 19.83 10.84
N THR A 147 16.43 20.32 12.06
CA THR A 147 17.23 21.51 12.29
C THR A 147 18.63 21.13 11.85
N LEU A 148 19.04 21.59 10.67
CA LEU A 148 20.43 21.51 10.26
C LEU A 148 21.25 22.22 11.35
N PRO A 149 22.38 21.66 11.80
CA PRO A 149 23.27 22.38 12.70
C PRO A 149 23.63 23.72 12.05
N GLU A 150 23.57 24.78 12.84
CA GLU A 150 23.93 26.12 12.39
C GLU A 150 25.42 26.09 12.00
N ILE A 151 25.72 26.26 10.72
CA ILE A 151 27.10 26.21 10.21
C ILE A 151 27.83 27.42 10.79
N HIS A 152 28.81 27.16 11.67
CA HIS A 152 29.66 28.21 12.18
C HIS A 152 30.39 28.91 11.02
N PRO A 153 30.62 30.24 11.09
CA PRO A 153 31.28 30.99 10.01
C PRO A 153 32.63 30.39 9.58
N GLU A 154 33.33 29.77 10.53
CA GLU A 154 34.61 29.08 10.38
C GLU A 154 34.53 27.83 9.47
N ASP A 155 33.37 27.17 9.43
CA ASP A 155 33.14 25.92 8.68
C ASP A 155 32.55 26.17 7.29
N ARG A 156 32.42 27.44 6.89
CA ARG A 156 31.92 27.78 5.55
C ARG A 156 33.01 27.42 4.53
N PRO A 157 32.72 26.59 3.52
CA PRO A 157 33.69 26.29 2.48
C PRO A 157 34.12 27.59 1.81
N THR A 158 35.43 27.83 1.77
CA THR A 158 35.99 28.99 1.07
C THR A 158 35.70 28.82 -0.42
N ILE A 159 34.89 29.71 -0.99
CA ILE A 159 34.64 29.75 -2.42
C ILE A 159 35.93 30.23 -3.08
N LEU A 160 36.59 29.34 -3.83
CA LEU A 160 37.75 29.72 -4.62
C LEU A 160 37.35 30.76 -5.69
N PRO A 161 38.23 31.72 -6.02
CA PRO A 161 37.96 32.66 -7.10
C PRO A 161 37.71 31.89 -8.40
N ILE A 162 36.69 32.33 -9.13
CA ILE A 162 36.39 31.81 -10.47
C ILE A 162 37.53 32.28 -11.38
N PHE A 163 38.23 31.32 -12.00
CA PHE A 163 39.26 31.64 -12.98
C PHE A 163 38.60 32.19 -14.26
N PRO A 164 39.20 33.21 -14.90
CA PRO A 164 38.59 33.90 -16.06
C PRO A 164 38.20 32.96 -17.21
N ASP A 165 38.89 31.81 -17.31
CA ASP A 165 38.69 30.79 -18.33
C ASP A 165 37.37 30.01 -18.17
N GLN A 166 36.62 30.21 -17.07
CA GLN A 166 35.36 29.51 -16.78
C GLN A 166 34.09 30.32 -17.10
N GLU A 167 34.21 31.54 -17.62
CA GLU A 167 33.02 32.37 -17.95
C GLU A 167 32.30 31.92 -19.24
N GLU A 168 32.97 31.22 -20.17
CA GLU A 168 32.40 30.91 -21.48
C GLU A 168 31.42 29.72 -21.51
N ASN A 169 31.30 28.93 -20.44
CA ASN A 169 30.43 27.74 -20.41
C ASN A 169 29.33 27.82 -19.34
N LYS A 170 28.66 28.97 -19.19
CA LYS A 170 27.35 28.99 -18.52
C LYS A 170 26.25 28.67 -19.54
N PRO A 171 25.47 27.59 -19.38
CA PRO A 171 24.28 27.38 -20.20
C PRO A 171 23.34 28.57 -20.01
N VAL A 172 22.92 29.18 -21.13
CA VAL A 172 21.93 30.25 -21.14
C VAL A 172 20.63 29.72 -20.53
N VAL A 173 20.31 30.18 -19.32
CA VAL A 173 19.01 29.91 -18.71
C VAL A 173 17.99 30.77 -19.44
N LEU A 174 17.20 30.16 -20.32
CA LEU A 174 16.08 30.84 -20.96
C LEU A 174 15.01 31.18 -19.90
N PRO A 175 14.47 32.41 -19.89
CA PRO A 175 13.43 32.79 -18.95
C PRO A 175 12.15 32.00 -19.22
N ILE A 176 11.65 31.31 -18.20
CA ILE A 176 10.32 30.68 -18.22
C ILE A 176 9.29 31.80 -18.12
N TYR A 177 8.61 32.11 -19.22
CA TYR A 177 7.45 33.00 -19.19
C TYR A 177 6.29 32.31 -18.47
N PRO A 178 5.64 32.96 -17.48
CA PRO A 178 4.43 32.41 -16.87
C PRO A 178 3.30 32.38 -17.90
N SER A 179 2.65 31.22 -18.02
CA SER A 179 1.48 31.04 -18.89
C SER A 179 0.27 31.80 -18.33
N ASP A 180 -0.15 32.85 -19.02
CA ASP A 180 -1.40 33.57 -18.77
C ASP A 180 -2.61 32.66 -19.01
N THR A 181 -3.14 32.05 -17.95
CA THR A 181 -4.50 31.52 -17.94
C THR A 181 -5.42 32.54 -17.26
N ASN A 182 -5.80 33.58 -17.99
CA ASN A 182 -6.96 34.40 -17.66
C ASN A 182 -7.70 34.76 -18.96
N LYS A 183 -8.68 33.94 -19.33
CA LYS A 183 -9.66 34.26 -20.37
C LYS A 183 -11.04 34.36 -19.70
N PRO A 184 -11.67 35.54 -19.66
CA PRO A 184 -13.00 35.68 -19.10
C PRO A 184 -14.07 35.08 -20.03
N SER A 185 -15.00 34.36 -19.42
CA SER A 185 -16.23 33.84 -20.01
C SER A 185 -17.09 34.99 -20.55
N ASN A 186 -17.36 34.96 -21.85
CA ASN A 186 -18.17 35.95 -22.53
C ASN A 186 -19.65 35.55 -22.41
N LYS A 187 -20.42 36.34 -21.66
CA LYS A 187 -21.89 36.36 -21.74
C LYS A 187 -22.28 36.75 -23.18
N LYS A 188 -23.20 35.99 -23.78
CA LYS A 188 -24.09 36.50 -24.82
C LYS A 188 -25.52 36.10 -24.51
N GLU A 189 -26.34 37.15 -24.37
CA GLU A 189 -27.78 37.18 -24.61
C GLU A 189 -28.08 36.57 -25.99
N VAL A 190 -29.11 35.71 -26.07
CA VAL A 190 -30.38 35.90 -26.79
C VAL A 190 -31.41 34.96 -26.15
#